data_AF-A0A938YAE2-F1
#
_entry.id   AF-A0A938YAE2-F1
#
_cell.length_a   1.000
_cell.length_b   1.000
_cell.length_c   1.000
_cell.angle_alpha   90.00
_cell.angle_beta   90.00
_cell.angle_gamma   90.00
#
_symmetry.space_group_name_H-M   'P 1'
#
loop_
_entity.id
_entity.type
_entity.pdbx_description
1 polymer ?
#
loop_
_entity_poly.entity_id
_entity_poly.type
_entity_poly.pdbx_seq_one_letter_code
_entity_poly.pdbx_strand_id
1 'polypeptide(L)'
;MTEPSTAGAGGQPGPDLRAARQVRYRTEIANAREAGGTLRMWAAIAVITGIVVALGIVVAMIAGWFDVEQGIEFLLLTSVTSIVSGTASYAAGWNVALGASRMELSLDDE
;
A
#
# COMPACT_ATOMS: atom_id res chain seq x y z
N MET A 1 -60.20 1.83 -0.05
CA MET A 1 -58.90 1.60 0.60
C MET A 1 -58.04 0.87 -0.43
N THR A 2 -57.25 1.61 -1.19
CA THR A 2 -56.43 1.11 -2.30
C THR A 2 -54.98 1.40 -1.95
N GLU A 3 -54.18 0.36 -1.79
CA GLU A 3 -52.74 0.44 -1.54
C GLU A 3 -52.02 1.05 -2.75
N PRO A 4 -51.07 1.98 -2.55
CA PRO A 4 -50.18 2.40 -3.61
C PRO A 4 -49.13 1.31 -3.85
N SER A 5 -49.26 0.63 -4.99
CA SER A 5 -48.26 -0.25 -5.59
C SER A 5 -46.92 0.47 -5.74
N THR A 6 -45.91 0.05 -4.98
CA THR A 6 -44.50 0.46 -5.11
C THR A 6 -43.78 -0.36 -6.19
N ALA A 7 -44.46 -0.65 -7.30
CA ALA A 7 -43.84 -1.24 -8.47
C ALA A 7 -43.13 -0.14 -9.28
N GLY A 8 -41.80 -0.16 -9.30
CA GLY A 8 -41.03 0.54 -10.34
C GLY A 8 -39.84 1.37 -9.88
N ALA A 9 -38.90 0.79 -9.13
CA ALA A 9 -37.54 1.33 -9.04
C ALA A 9 -36.52 0.36 -9.67
N GLY A 10 -36.88 -0.20 -10.82
CA GLY A 10 -35.97 -0.97 -11.69
C GLY A 10 -35.40 -0.13 -12.84
N GLY A 11 -35.26 1.18 -12.64
CA GLY A 11 -34.73 2.09 -13.65
C GLY A 11 -33.26 1.77 -13.89
N GLN A 12 -32.95 1.16 -15.03
CA GLN A 12 -31.58 0.99 -15.47
C GLN A 12 -30.89 2.36 -15.45
N PRO A 13 -29.72 2.50 -14.80
CA PRO A 13 -28.99 3.75 -14.80
C PRO A 13 -28.73 4.16 -16.26
N GLY A 14 -29.12 5.38 -16.61
CA GLY A 14 -28.97 5.90 -17.97
C GLY A 14 -27.52 5.78 -18.47
N PRO A 15 -27.32 5.70 -19.80
CA PRO A 15 -26.01 5.43 -20.41
C PRO A 15 -24.90 6.36 -19.91
N ASP A 16 -25.23 7.62 -19.62
CA ASP A 16 -24.29 8.62 -19.08
C ASP A 16 -23.79 8.29 -17.67
N LEU A 17 -24.63 7.68 -16.83
CA LEU A 17 -24.27 7.25 -15.47
C LEU A 17 -23.41 5.98 -15.44
N ARG A 18 -23.47 5.16 -16.50
CA ARG A 18 -22.59 4.00 -16.67
C ARG A 18 -21.22 4.44 -17.17
N ALA A 19 -21.18 5.31 -18.18
CA ALA A 19 -19.94 5.88 -18.69
C ALA A 19 -19.18 6.65 -17.61
N ALA A 20 -19.86 7.49 -16.82
CA ALA A 20 -19.24 8.21 -15.70
C ALA A 20 -18.70 7.27 -14.60
N ARG A 21 -19.40 6.16 -14.30
CA ARG A 21 -18.92 5.15 -13.36
C ARG A 21 -17.68 4.42 -13.86
N GLN A 22 -17.69 3.96 -15.12
CA GLN A 22 -16.53 3.30 -15.73
C GLN A 22 -15.29 4.20 -15.73
N VAL A 23 -15.44 5.49 -16.05
CA VAL A 23 -14.33 6.45 -15.99
C VAL A 23 -13.80 6.60 -14.56
N ARG A 24 -14.68 6.74 -13.56
CA ARG A 24 -14.28 6.84 -12.16
C ARG A 24 -13.53 5.60 -11.68
N TYR A 25 -14.04 4.41 -12.01
CA TYR A 25 -13.40 3.15 -11.63
C TYR A 25 -12.03 2.95 -12.31
N ARG A 26 -11.89 3.32 -13.59
CA ARG A 26 -10.59 3.29 -14.27
C ARG A 26 -9.57 4.22 -13.60
N THR A 27 -10.01 5.40 -13.15
CA THR A 27 -9.16 6.33 -12.39
C THR A 27 -8.78 5.76 -11.02
N GLU A 28 -9.70 5.09 -10.32
CA GLU A 28 -9.40 4.42 -9.03
C GLU A 28 -8.39 3.27 -9.20
N ILE A 29 -8.49 2.47 -10.28
CA ILE A 29 -7.52 1.42 -10.61
C ILE A 29 -6.13 2.00 -10.91
N ALA A 30 -6.07 3.08 -11.69
CA ALA A 30 -4.81 3.77 -11.99
C ALA A 30 -4.14 4.29 -10.70
N ASN A 31 -4.90 4.95 -9.84
CA ASN A 31 -4.43 5.45 -8.55
C ASN A 31 -3.95 4.31 -7.63
N ALA A 32 -4.65 3.16 -7.62
CA ALA A 32 -4.24 2.00 -6.83
C ALA A 32 -2.92 1.39 -7.34
N ARG A 33 -2.71 1.30 -8.66
CA ARG A 33 -1.43 0.84 -9.24
C ARG A 33 -0.28 1.78 -8.91
N GLU A 34 -0.51 3.09 -8.98
CA GLU A 34 0.50 4.11 -8.61
C GLU A 34 0.85 4.06 -7.12
N ALA A 35 -0.15 3.89 -6.25
CA ALA A 35 0.05 3.69 -4.82
C ALA A 35 0.85 2.42 -4.52
N GLY A 36 0.57 1.31 -5.23
CA GLY A 36 1.33 0.07 -5.12
C GLY A 36 2.81 0.22 -5.52
N GLY A 37 3.09 0.97 -6.59
CA GLY A 37 4.45 1.31 -7.01
C GLY A 37 5.18 2.17 -5.97
N THR A 38 4.49 3.18 -5.45
CA THR A 38 5.02 4.07 -4.40
C THR A 38 5.34 3.32 -3.12
N LEU A 39 4.47 2.40 -2.68
CA LEU A 39 4.69 1.56 -1.49
C LEU A 39 5.90 0.63 -1.64
N ARG A 40 6.11 0.07 -2.85
CA ARG A 40 7.32 -0.73 -3.14
C ARG A 40 8.58 0.13 -3.10
N MET A 41 8.52 1.35 -3.60
CA MET A 41 9.63 2.31 -3.51
C MET A 41 9.93 2.65 -2.05
N TRP A 42 8.91 2.92 -1.22
CA TRP A 42 9.09 3.14 0.22
C TRP A 42 9.69 1.92 0.93
N ALA A 43 9.28 0.70 0.58
CA ALA A 43 9.88 -0.51 1.11
C ALA A 43 11.37 -0.60 0.76
N ALA A 44 11.75 -0.29 -0.48
CA ALA A 44 13.16 -0.25 -0.89
C ALA A 44 13.96 0.84 -0.14
N ILE A 45 13.39 2.04 0.01
CA ILE A 45 14.01 3.13 0.78
C ILE A 45 14.21 2.74 2.24
N ALA A 46 13.23 2.08 2.87
CA ALA A 46 13.32 1.63 4.26
C ALA A 46 14.46 0.63 4.46
N VAL A 47 14.64 -0.30 3.51
CA VAL A 47 15.75 -1.27 3.52
C VAL A 47 17.09 -0.57 3.33
N ILE A 48 17.22 0.32 2.34
CA ILE A 48 18.45 1.07 2.08
C ILE A 48 18.84 1.92 3.30
N THR A 49 17.86 2.64 3.86
CA THR A 49 18.07 3.43 5.09
C THR A 49 18.53 2.55 6.24
N GLY A 50 17.92 1.37 6.43
CA GLY A 50 18.34 0.41 7.45
C GLY A 50 19.80 -0.02 7.28
N ILE A 51 20.24 -0.31 6.05
CA ILE A 51 21.64 -0.67 5.75
C ILE A 51 22.59 0.48 6.07
N VAL A 52 22.26 1.70 5.64
CA VAL A 52 23.10 2.89 5.87
C VAL A 52 23.24 3.16 7.38
N VAL A 53 22.15 3.09 8.13
CA VAL A 53 22.18 3.28 9.59
C VAL A 53 22.99 2.18 10.26
N ALA A 54 22.83 0.91 9.87
CA ALA A 54 23.60 -0.20 10.41
C ALA A 54 25.11 -0.02 10.18
N LEU A 55 25.51 0.38 8.97
CA LEU A 55 26.91 0.70 8.66
C LEU A 55 27.42 1.88 9.51
N GLY A 56 26.61 2.91 9.69
CA GLY A 56 26.94 4.04 10.57
C GLY A 56 27.19 3.63 12.01
N ILE A 57 26.35 2.73 12.56
CA ILE A 57 26.53 2.18 13.91
C ILE A 57 27.85 1.40 13.99
N VAL A 58 28.15 0.54 13.02
CA VAL A 58 29.41 -0.22 12.97
C VAL A 58 30.62 0.72 12.96
N VAL A 59 30.59 1.77 12.15
CA VAL A 59 31.68 2.77 12.11
C VAL A 59 31.82 3.48 13.45
N ALA A 60 30.71 3.85 14.09
CA ALA A 60 30.74 4.51 15.39
C ALA A 60 31.25 3.59 16.51
N MET A 61 30.96 2.29 16.45
CA MET A 61 31.53 1.28 17.34
C MET A 61 33.06 1.17 17.15
N ILE A 62 33.54 1.14 15.91
CA ILE A 62 34.98 1.11 15.60
C ILE A 62 35.68 2.39 16.07
N ALA A 63 35.01 3.53 15.96
CA ALA A 63 35.51 4.82 16.43
C ALA A 63 35.50 4.96 17.97
N GLY A 64 34.92 4.00 18.70
CA GLY A 64 34.83 4.01 20.16
C GLY A 64 33.84 5.04 20.70
N TRP A 65 32.84 5.45 19.90
CA TRP A 65 31.83 6.43 20.34
C TRP A 65 30.75 5.79 21.24
N PHE A 66 30.63 4.47 21.19
CA PHE A 66 29.68 3.67 21.97
C PHE A 66 30.37 2.44 22.54
N ASP A 67 29.88 1.98 23.70
CA ASP A 67 30.22 0.65 24.20
C ASP A 67 29.63 -0.43 23.28
N VAL A 68 30.29 -1.59 23.23
CA VAL A 68 29.91 -2.70 22.35
C VAL A 68 28.46 -3.14 22.59
N GLU A 69 28.02 -3.14 23.85
CA GLU A 69 26.65 -3.50 24.24
C GLU A 69 25.62 -2.54 23.63
N GLN A 70 25.83 -1.22 23.77
CA GLN A 70 24.96 -0.20 23.17
C GLN A 70 24.92 -0.31 21.64
N GLY A 71 26.08 -0.55 21.01
CA GLY A 71 26.15 -0.73 19.56
C GLY A 71 25.35 -1.94 19.06
N ILE A 72 25.38 -3.05 19.80
CA ILE A 72 24.57 -4.25 19.49
C ILE A 72 23.08 -3.95 19.68
N GLU A 73 22.68 -3.28 20.75
CA GLU A 73 21.28 -2.88 20.97
C GLU A 73 20.75 -2.02 19.83
N PHE A 74 21.52 -1.00 19.40
CA PHE A 74 21.14 -0.14 18.28
C PHE A 74 21.05 -0.91 16.95
N LEU A 75 21.97 -1.84 16.70
CA LEU A 75 21.92 -2.69 15.50
C LEU A 75 20.67 -3.58 15.48
N LEU A 76 20.35 -4.21 16.61
CA LEU A 76 19.17 -5.05 16.74
C LEU A 76 17.88 -4.23 16.55
N LEU A 77 17.78 -3.08 17.23
CA LEU A 77 16.62 -2.19 17.10
C LEU A 77 16.45 -1.73 15.65
N THR A 78 17.52 -1.24 15.02
CA THR A 78 17.51 -0.79 13.62
C THR A 78 17.07 -1.90 12.67
N SER A 79 17.60 -3.11 12.88
CA SER A 79 17.27 -4.28 12.06
C SER A 79 15.80 -4.64 12.19
N VAL A 80 15.27 -4.71 13.41
CA VAL A 80 13.86 -5.03 13.66
C VAL A 80 12.95 -3.96 13.05
N THR A 81 13.23 -2.67 13.29
CA THR A 81 12.42 -1.57 12.74
C THR A 81 12.43 -1.57 11.21
N SER A 82 13.60 -1.78 10.59
CA SER A 82 13.72 -1.80 9.13
C SER A 82 12.97 -2.99 8.51
N ILE A 83 13.09 -4.19 9.10
CA ILE A 83 12.35 -5.38 8.66
C ILE A 83 10.85 -5.16 8.81
N VAL A 84 10.38 -4.72 9.98
CA VAL A 84 8.95 -4.51 10.24
C VAL A 84 8.36 -3.47 9.28
N SER A 85 9.03 -2.34 9.10
CA SER A 85 8.60 -1.28 8.19
C SER A 85 8.58 -1.73 6.73
N GLY A 86 9.62 -2.43 6.27
CA GLY A 86 9.70 -2.96 4.92
C GLY A 86 8.62 -4.01 4.65
N THR A 87 8.39 -4.92 5.59
CA THR A 87 7.39 -5.99 5.45
C THR A 87 5.98 -5.43 5.45
N ALA A 88 5.68 -4.47 6.33
CA ALA A 88 4.39 -3.79 6.38
C ALA A 88 4.10 -3.03 5.07
N SER A 89 5.09 -2.30 4.55
CA SER A 89 4.97 -1.56 3.30
C SER A 89 4.77 -2.48 2.09
N TYR A 90 5.48 -3.61 2.05
CA TYR A 90 5.34 -4.63 1.02
C TYR A 90 3.96 -5.30 1.06
N ALA A 91 3.49 -5.70 2.25
CA ALA A 91 2.17 -6.31 2.42
C ALA A 91 1.03 -5.33 2.07
N ALA A 92 1.15 -4.06 2.45
CA ALA A 92 0.22 -3.02 2.05
C ALA A 92 0.18 -2.86 0.52
N GLY A 93 1.34 -2.82 -0.13
CA GLY A 93 1.43 -2.74 -1.59
C GLY A 93 0.78 -3.94 -2.31
N TRP A 94 0.92 -5.14 -1.75
CA TRP A 94 0.30 -6.35 -2.29
C TRP A 94 -1.23 -6.33 -2.17
N ASN A 95 -1.75 -5.92 -1.02
CA ASN A 95 -3.20 -5.79 -0.80
C ASN A 95 -3.83 -4.75 -1.72
N VAL A 96 -3.16 -3.61 -1.95
CA VAL A 96 -3.61 -2.58 -2.89
C VAL A 96 -3.62 -3.12 -4.32
N ALA A 97 -2.59 -3.85 -4.74
CA ALA A 97 -2.52 -4.46 -6.07
C ALA A 97 -3.63 -5.50 -6.29
N LEU A 98 -3.88 -6.37 -5.31
CA LEU A 98 -4.98 -7.34 -5.37
C LEU A 98 -6.35 -6.66 -5.39
N GLY A 99 -6.52 -5.56 -4.64
CA GLY A 99 -7.74 -4.76 -4.66
C GLY A 99 -8.02 -4.18 -6.05
N ALA A 100 -6.98 -3.64 -6.70
CA ALA A 100 -7.08 -3.13 -8.07
C ALA A 100 -7.48 -4.22 -9.06
N SER A 101 -6.89 -5.42 -8.98
CA SER A 101 -7.23 -6.56 -9.85
C SER A 101 -8.67 -7.05 -9.65
N ARG A 102 -9.21 -6.99 -8.43
CA ARG A 102 -10.62 -7.34 -8.17
C ARG A 102 -11.59 -6.31 -8.76
N MET A 103 -11.25 -5.02 -8.70
CA MET A 103 -12.04 -3.97 -9.34
C MET A 103 -12.04 -4.08 -10.87
N GLU A 104 -10.91 -4.46 -11.46
CA GLU A 104 -10.78 -4.69 -12.90
C GLU A 104 -11.67 -5.87 -13.35
N LEU A 105 -11.65 -7.00 -12.64
CA LEU A 105 -12.53 -8.14 -12.93
C LEU A 105 -14.03 -7.79 -12.83
N SER A 106 -14.41 -6.97 -11.84
CA SER A 106 -15.82 -6.56 -11.71
C SER A 106 -16.34 -5.66 -12.84
N LEU A 107 -15.43 -5.05 -13.63
CA LEU A 107 -15.79 -4.23 -14.79
C LEU A 107 -15.92 -5.06 -16.07
N ASP A 108 -15.24 -6.20 -16.15
CA ASP A 108 -15.27 -7.10 -17.32
C ASP A 108 -16.48 -8.07 -17.28
N ASP A 109 -17.07 -8.28 -16.10
CA ASP A 109 -18.25 -9.14 -15.88
C ASP A 109 -19.61 -8.40 -16.07
N GLU A 110 -19.63 -7.07 -16.27
CA GLU A 110 -20.82 -6.24 -16.60
C GLU A 110 -20.97 -5.97 -18.11
#